data_AF-A0A6A5HBP9-F1
#
_entry.id   AF-A0A6A5HBP9-F1
#
_cell.length_a   1.000
_cell.length_b   1.000
_cell.length_c   1.000
_cell.angle_alpha   90.00
_cell.angle_beta   90.00
_cell.angle_gamma   90.00
#
_symmetry.space_group_name_H-M   'P 1'
#
loop_
_entity.id
_entity.type
_entity.pdbx_description
1 polymer ?
#
loop_
_entity_poly.entity_id
_entity_poly.type
_entity_poly.pdbx_seq_one_letter_code
_entity_poly.pdbx_strand_id
1 'polypeptide(L)'
;MGVLFYGTYWHNVSLPFDNTGDIWTPTDNTAHQLAWRDFKRSGWSSNTISWHEQSNTSYIWNTETRTFLGLETEQSLRLKMMYANDNNIGGIAIWAIDQDDDENTLLNVVVKETKCLKVEFNEVEYSCDD
;
A
#
# COMPACT_ATOMS: atom_id res chain seq x y z
N MET A 1 -13.11 0.94 2.32
CA MET A 1 -11.92 0.08 2.44
C MET A 1 -10.72 0.96 2.73
N GLY A 2 -9.89 0.61 3.71
CA GLY A 2 -8.66 1.33 4.02
C GLY A 2 -7.48 0.82 3.17
N VAL A 3 -6.65 1.73 2.68
CA VAL A 3 -5.36 1.42 2.04
C VAL A 3 -4.25 2.26 2.66
N LEU A 4 -3.03 1.74 2.62
CA LEU A 4 -1.87 2.35 3.28
C LEU A 4 -0.87 2.83 2.22
N PHE A 5 -0.41 4.08 2.31
CA PHE A 5 0.66 4.62 1.46
C PHE A 5 2.04 4.48 2.12
N TYR A 6 2.13 3.55 3.07
CA TYR A 6 3.38 3.12 3.67
C TYR A 6 3.44 1.60 3.67
N GLY A 7 4.65 1.06 3.63
CA GLY A 7 4.93 -0.33 3.95
C GLY A 7 5.27 -0.51 5.42
N THR A 8 4.97 -1.68 5.96
CA THR A 8 5.40 -2.07 7.31
C THR A 8 6.49 -3.11 7.20
N TYR A 9 7.61 -2.91 7.89
CA TYR A 9 8.69 -3.87 7.95
C TYR A 9 9.03 -4.30 9.37
N TRP A 10 9.59 -5.49 9.46
CA TRP A 10 10.04 -6.13 10.69
C TRP A 10 11.43 -6.72 10.47
N HIS A 11 12.29 -6.58 11.46
CA HIS A 11 13.59 -7.21 11.50
C HIS A 11 13.56 -8.56 12.21
N ASN A 12 14.60 -9.36 11.97
CA ASN A 12 14.84 -10.65 12.63
C ASN A 12 13.65 -11.60 12.52
N VAL A 13 12.94 -11.55 11.39
CA VAL A 13 11.77 -12.37 11.14
C VAL A 13 12.22 -13.83 10.94
N SER A 14 11.40 -14.77 11.40
CA SER A 14 11.60 -16.20 11.10
C SER A 14 11.31 -16.48 9.63
N LEU A 15 11.71 -17.64 9.10
CA LEU A 15 11.50 -17.94 7.67
C LEU A 15 10.02 -17.70 7.28
N PRO A 16 9.76 -16.83 6.30
CA PRO A 16 8.40 -16.38 6.03
C PRO A 16 7.54 -17.39 5.29
N PHE A 17 8.16 -18.37 4.65
CA PHE A 17 7.50 -19.34 3.79
C PHE A 17 7.60 -20.71 4.43
N ASP A 18 6.49 -21.17 4.98
CA ASP A 18 6.33 -22.60 5.22
C ASP A 18 5.98 -23.31 3.91
N ASN A 19 5.83 -24.62 3.97
CA ASN A 19 5.50 -25.44 2.80
C ASN A 19 4.08 -25.18 2.26
N THR A 20 3.27 -24.37 2.96
CA THR A 20 1.89 -24.03 2.57
C THR A 20 1.85 -22.77 1.70
N GLY A 21 2.98 -22.07 1.58
CA GLY A 21 3.09 -20.83 0.84
C GLY A 21 2.53 -19.64 1.59
N ASP A 22 2.26 -19.74 2.89
CA ASP A 22 1.92 -18.58 3.70
C ASP A 22 3.12 -17.63 3.76
N ILE A 23 2.85 -16.33 3.87
CA ILE A 23 3.85 -15.27 4.08
C ILE A 23 3.72 -14.65 5.47
N TRP A 24 2.76 -15.12 6.27
CA TRP A 24 2.60 -14.72 7.65
C TRP A 24 3.79 -15.17 8.49
N THR A 25 4.32 -14.24 9.28
CA THR A 25 5.50 -14.50 10.07
C THR A 25 5.31 -14.10 11.53
N PRO A 26 5.56 -15.00 12.49
CA PRO A 26 5.65 -14.59 13.88
C PRO A 26 6.93 -13.76 14.06
N THR A 27 6.77 -12.61 14.70
CA THR A 27 7.86 -11.72 15.10
C THR A 27 7.63 -11.24 16.52
N ASP A 28 8.69 -11.23 17.32
CA ASP A 28 8.73 -10.63 18.65
C ASP A 28 9.15 -9.15 18.62
N ASN A 29 9.41 -8.62 17.42
CA ASN A 29 9.99 -7.30 17.23
C ASN A 29 8.96 -6.24 16.86
N THR A 30 9.37 -4.99 17.06
CA THR A 30 8.56 -3.81 16.74
C THR A 30 8.34 -3.67 15.24
N ALA A 31 7.11 -3.34 14.85
CA ALA A 31 6.78 -2.96 13.49
C ALA A 31 7.32 -1.55 13.19
N HIS A 32 7.96 -1.39 12.04
CA HIS A 32 8.44 -0.11 11.56
C HIS A 32 7.70 0.29 10.29
N GLN A 33 7.41 1.59 10.15
CA GLN A 33 6.73 2.13 8.99
C GLN A 33 7.74 2.72 8.00
N LEU A 34 7.45 2.57 6.70
CA LEU A 34 8.22 3.12 5.60
C LEU A 34 7.24 3.81 4.64
N ALA A 35 7.19 5.14 4.66
CA ALA A 35 6.40 5.91 3.69
C ALA A 35 6.84 5.57 2.26
N TRP A 36 5.89 5.51 1.32
CA TRP A 36 6.17 5.19 -0.08
C TRP A 36 7.22 6.14 -0.68
N ARG A 37 7.14 7.45 -0.39
CA ARG A 37 8.14 8.43 -0.86
C ARG A 37 9.57 8.15 -0.41
N ASP A 38 9.73 7.47 0.72
CA ASP A 38 11.03 7.16 1.31
C ASP A 38 11.55 5.78 0.91
N PHE A 39 10.76 5.00 0.16
CA PHE A 39 11.09 3.62 -0.23
C PHE A 39 12.48 3.52 -0.86
N LYS A 40 12.73 4.28 -1.93
CA LYS A 40 14.03 4.30 -2.62
C LYS A 40 15.13 4.95 -1.77
N ARG A 41 14.80 6.01 -1.03
CA ARG A 41 15.76 6.75 -0.18
C ARG A 41 16.28 5.90 0.98
N SER A 42 15.46 4.96 1.45
CA SER A 42 15.79 4.01 2.52
C SER A 42 16.57 2.79 2.03
N GLY A 43 17.00 2.79 0.75
CA GLY A 43 17.82 1.73 0.16
C GLY A 43 17.03 0.52 -0.35
N TRP A 44 15.70 0.55 -0.30
CA TRP A 44 14.88 -0.50 -0.90
C TRP A 44 14.82 -0.36 -2.42
N SER A 45 14.69 -1.49 -3.10
CA SER A 45 14.65 -1.56 -4.56
C SER A 45 13.34 -2.14 -5.05
N SER A 46 12.75 -1.53 -6.06
CA SER A 46 11.54 -2.06 -6.69
C SER A 46 11.78 -3.44 -7.33
N ASN A 47 13.03 -3.73 -7.72
CA ASN A 47 13.40 -5.02 -8.33
C ASN A 47 13.38 -6.19 -7.34
N THR A 48 13.34 -5.92 -6.04
CA THR A 48 13.26 -6.95 -4.99
C THR A 48 11.85 -7.19 -4.49
N ILE A 49 10.86 -6.45 -5.01
CA ILE A 49 9.46 -6.66 -4.70
C ILE A 49 9.01 -7.98 -5.30
N SER A 50 8.52 -8.85 -4.43
CA SER A 50 7.90 -10.12 -4.75
C SER A 50 6.38 -10.01 -4.63
N TRP A 51 5.68 -10.90 -5.33
CA TRP A 51 4.23 -10.97 -5.34
C TRP A 51 3.77 -12.26 -4.69
N HIS A 52 2.81 -12.17 -3.78
CA HIS A 52 2.16 -13.33 -3.19
C HIS A 52 0.77 -13.50 -3.79
N GLU A 53 0.59 -14.56 -4.58
CA GLU A 53 -0.63 -14.79 -5.38
C GLU A 53 -1.86 -15.05 -4.50
N GLN A 54 -1.70 -15.80 -3.43
CA GLN A 54 -2.83 -16.22 -2.59
C GLN A 54 -3.49 -15.04 -1.88
N SER A 55 -2.71 -14.06 -1.42
CA SER A 55 -3.25 -12.85 -0.76
C SER A 55 -3.36 -11.64 -1.68
N ASN A 56 -2.84 -11.72 -2.92
CA ASN A 56 -2.70 -10.58 -3.83
C ASN A 56 -1.98 -9.38 -3.19
N THR A 57 -0.81 -9.63 -2.59
CA THR A 57 -0.03 -8.59 -1.91
C THR A 57 1.43 -8.57 -2.34
N SER A 58 2.00 -7.37 -2.35
CA SER A 58 3.43 -7.17 -2.56
C SER A 58 4.21 -7.27 -1.25
N TYR A 59 5.41 -7.81 -1.32
CA TYR A 59 6.33 -7.87 -0.18
C TYR A 59 7.79 -7.88 -0.63
N ILE A 60 8.71 -7.67 0.31
CA ILE A 60 10.15 -7.90 0.15
C ILE A 60 10.61 -8.80 1.30
N TRP A 61 11.36 -9.85 0.96
CA TRP A 61 12.06 -10.68 1.94
C TRP A 61 13.56 -10.59 1.71
N ASN A 62 14.29 -10.01 2.66
CA ASN A 62 15.74 -9.97 2.66
C ASN A 62 16.26 -11.05 3.62
N THR A 63 16.83 -12.13 3.06
CA THR A 63 17.37 -13.27 3.82
C THR A 63 18.60 -12.92 4.64
N GLU A 64 19.47 -12.03 4.15
CA GLU A 64 20.73 -11.67 4.81
C GLU A 64 20.48 -10.91 6.12
N THR A 65 19.53 -9.98 6.10
CA THR A 65 19.15 -9.17 7.27
C THR A 65 17.94 -9.72 8.02
N ARG A 66 17.32 -10.78 7.50
CA ARG A 66 16.06 -11.34 7.98
C ARG A 66 14.97 -10.28 8.14
N THR A 67 14.85 -9.40 7.13
CA THR A 67 13.89 -8.30 7.13
C THR A 67 12.76 -8.60 6.16
N PHE A 68 11.53 -8.54 6.67
CA PHE A 68 10.31 -8.64 5.86
C PHE A 68 9.65 -7.27 5.77
N LEU A 69 9.24 -6.87 4.57
CA LEU A 69 8.51 -5.63 4.31
C LEU A 69 7.24 -5.97 3.51
N GLY A 70 6.07 -5.73 4.09
CA GLY A 70 4.81 -5.73 3.37
C GLY A 70 4.45 -4.31 2.96
N LEU A 71 4.03 -4.10 1.71
CA LEU A 71 3.76 -2.76 1.19
C LEU A 71 2.69 -2.77 0.10
N GLU A 72 2.04 -1.63 -0.09
CA GLU A 72 1.25 -1.39 -1.29
C GLU A 72 2.16 -1.05 -2.47
N THR A 73 1.75 -1.49 -3.65
CA THR A 73 2.28 -1.08 -4.95
C THR A 73 1.12 -0.69 -5.86
N GLU A 74 1.42 -0.15 -7.04
CA GLU A 74 0.37 0.11 -8.03
C GLU A 74 -0.45 -1.15 -8.36
N GLN A 75 0.19 -2.32 -8.38
CA GLN A 75 -0.48 -3.60 -8.66
C GLN A 75 -1.46 -3.99 -7.55
N SER A 76 -1.02 -3.97 -6.28
CA SER A 76 -1.89 -4.35 -5.16
C SER A 76 -3.05 -3.36 -5.00
N LEU A 77 -2.78 -2.06 -5.17
CA LEU A 77 -3.83 -1.04 -5.13
C LEU A 77 -4.85 -1.23 -6.26
N ARG A 78 -4.41 -1.49 -7.49
CA ARG A 78 -5.35 -1.75 -8.60
C ARG A 78 -6.28 -2.92 -8.29
N LEU A 79 -5.74 -4.04 -7.79
CA LEU A 79 -6.57 -5.20 -7.42
C LEU A 79 -7.52 -4.90 -6.26
N LYS A 80 -7.08 -4.10 -5.28
CA LYS A 80 -7.97 -3.63 -4.21
C LYS A 80 -9.07 -2.72 -4.74
N MET A 81 -8.78 -1.81 -5.67
CA MET A 81 -9.80 -0.93 -6.26
C MET A 81 -10.82 -1.74 -7.07
N MET A 82 -10.36 -2.75 -7.83
CA MET A 82 -11.24 -3.70 -8.52
C MET A 82 -12.12 -4.44 -7.52
N TYR A 83 -11.53 -4.99 -6.45
CA TYR A 83 -12.28 -5.66 -5.39
C TYR A 83 -13.33 -4.76 -4.75
N ALA A 84 -12.99 -3.49 -4.46
CA ALA A 84 -13.91 -2.52 -3.90
C ALA A 84 -15.07 -2.21 -4.85
N ASN A 85 -14.80 -2.05 -6.15
CA ASN A 85 -15.81 -1.85 -7.17
C ASN A 85 -16.75 -3.06 -7.30
N ASP A 86 -16.17 -4.26 -7.39
CA ASP A 86 -16.92 -5.50 -7.64
C ASP A 86 -17.78 -5.92 -6.44
N ASN A 87 -17.40 -5.49 -5.24
CA ASN A 87 -18.15 -5.74 -4.00
C ASN A 87 -18.95 -4.52 -3.51
N ASN A 88 -19.09 -3.47 -4.33
CA ASN A 88 -19.84 -2.26 -4.00
C ASN A 88 -19.45 -1.65 -2.64
N ILE A 89 -18.15 -1.58 -2.36
CA ILE A 89 -17.62 -0.93 -1.15
C ILE A 89 -17.79 0.58 -1.31
N GLY A 90 -18.48 1.22 -0.37
CA GLY A 90 -18.91 2.62 -0.46
C GLY A 90 -17.81 3.70 -0.45
N GLY A 91 -16.53 3.35 -0.51
CA GLY A 91 -15.44 4.32 -0.58
C GLY A 91 -14.08 3.81 -0.15
N ILE A 92 -13.06 4.63 -0.38
CA ILE A 92 -11.66 4.36 -0.05
C ILE A 92 -11.18 5.36 1.00
N ALA A 93 -10.56 4.85 2.07
CA ALA A 93 -9.84 5.65 3.05
C ALA A 93 -8.34 5.40 2.90
N ILE A 94 -7.53 6.45 2.95
CA ILE A 94 -6.09 6.39 2.71
C ILE A 94 -5.37 6.82 3.99
N TRP A 95 -4.38 6.03 4.43
CA TRP A 95 -3.41 6.44 5.44
C TRP A 95 -1.98 6.40 4.88
N ALA A 96 -1.29 7.52 4.71
CA ALA A 96 -1.83 8.87 4.64
C ALA A 96 -1.31 9.53 3.35
N ILE A 97 -2.04 10.53 2.87
CA ILE A 97 -1.80 11.10 1.54
C ILE A 97 -0.39 11.72 1.40
N ASP A 98 0.17 12.24 2.49
CA ASP A 98 1.51 12.82 2.57
C ASP A 98 2.64 11.77 2.46
N GLN A 99 2.31 10.49 2.60
CA GLN A 99 3.27 9.39 2.46
C GLN A 99 3.47 8.93 1.02
N ASP A 100 2.61 9.36 0.08
CA ASP A 100 2.83 9.16 -1.35
C ASP A 100 4.02 9.99 -1.84
N ASP A 101 4.55 9.65 -3.01
CA ASP A 101 5.61 10.41 -3.66
C ASP A 101 5.11 11.69 -4.33
N ASP A 102 6.03 12.54 -4.81
CA ASP A 102 5.67 13.84 -5.40
C ASP A 102 4.95 13.68 -6.75
N GLU A 103 5.03 12.48 -7.34
CA GLU A 103 4.31 12.06 -8.54
C GLU A 103 2.89 11.55 -8.26
N ASN A 104 2.48 11.44 -7.00
CA ASN A 104 1.20 10.86 -6.56
C ASN A 104 1.00 9.43 -7.09
N THR A 105 2.05 8.62 -7.14
CA THR A 105 2.05 7.30 -7.78
C THR A 105 0.92 6.41 -7.26
N LEU A 106 0.74 6.30 -5.94
CA LEU A 106 -0.28 5.44 -5.36
C LEU A 106 -1.68 6.06 -5.45
N LEU A 107 -1.80 7.37 -5.21
CA LEU A 107 -3.06 8.10 -5.32
C LEU A 107 -3.63 8.07 -6.74
N ASN A 108 -2.77 8.20 -7.75
CA ASN A 108 -3.17 8.13 -9.16
C ASN A 108 -3.85 6.80 -9.48
N VAL A 109 -3.42 5.69 -8.88
CA VAL A 109 -4.09 4.38 -9.07
C VAL A 109 -5.47 4.40 -8.44
N VAL A 110 -5.59 4.87 -7.19
CA VAL A 110 -6.88 4.95 -6.49
C VAL A 110 -7.88 5.78 -7.29
N VAL A 111 -7.48 6.96 -7.79
CA VAL A 111 -8.35 7.87 -8.54
C VAL A 111 -8.75 7.29 -9.90
N LYS A 112 -7.82 6.68 -10.65
CA LYS A 112 -8.10 6.15 -11.98
C LYS A 112 -9.07 4.96 -11.94
N GLU A 113 -8.91 4.08 -10.96
CA GLU A 113 -9.67 2.82 -10.89
C GLU A 113 -11.01 2.99 -10.14
N THR A 114 -11.15 4.01 -9.29
CA THR A 114 -12.41 4.31 -8.60
C THR A 114 -13.35 5.10 -9.51
N LYS A 115 -14.20 4.39 -10.25
CA LYS A 115 -15.14 4.95 -11.24
C LYS A 115 -16.12 5.99 -10.66
N CYS A 116 -16.43 5.91 -9.36
CA CYS A 116 -17.42 6.75 -8.69
C CYS A 116 -16.92 8.14 -8.28
N LEU A 117 -15.61 8.43 -8.36
CA LEU A 117 -15.08 9.77 -8.07
C LEU A 117 -15.29 10.77 -9.22
N LYS A 118 -15.94 10.35 -10.32
CA LYS A 118 -16.31 11.22 -11.44
C LYS A 118 -17.63 11.98 -11.18
N VAL A 119 -17.84 12.45 -9.95
CA VAL A 119 -18.87 13.45 -9.69
C VAL A 119 -18.25 14.78 -10.04
N GLU A 120 -18.86 15.53 -10.98
CA GLU A 120 -18.43 16.88 -11.32
C GLU A 120 -18.25 17.68 -10.03
N PHE A 121 -17.10 18.35 -9.89
CA PHE A 121 -16.87 19.28 -8.79
C PHE A 121 -17.92 20.37 -8.87
N ASN A 122 -18.96 20.29 -8.06
CA ASN A 122 -19.78 21.45 -7.76
C ASN A 122 -18.85 22.44 -7.04
N GLU A 123 -18.54 23.57 -7.68
CA GLU A 123 -17.88 24.69 -7.02
C GLU A 123 -18.69 25.03 -5.76
N VAL A 124 -18.09 24.83 -4.60
CA VAL A 124 -18.66 25.31 -3.35
C VAL A 124 -18.19 26.76 -3.22
N GLU A 125 -19.04 27.69 -3.64
CA GLU A 125 -18.82 29.11 -3.36
C GLU A 125 -18.86 29.32 -1.84
N TYR A 126 -17.70 29.48 -1.22
CA TYR A 126 -17.61 29.95 0.16
C TYR A 126 -17.72 31.47 0.16
N SER A 127 -18.84 31.99 0.68
CA SER A 127 -18.95 33.39 1.08
C SER A 127 -18.16 33.57 2.38
N CYS A 128 -17.03 34.27 2.28
CA CYS A 128 -16.33 34.80 3.42
C CYS A 128 -16.99 36.13 3.79
N ASP A 129 -17.97 36.10 4.69
CA ASP A 129 -18.43 37.32 5.35
C ASP A 129 -17.39 37.70 6.42
N ASP A 130 -16.89 38.94 6.33
CA ASP A 130 -15.87 39.56 7.21
C ASP A 130 -16.34 39.73 8.66
#